data_AF-A0A812K6Z7-F1
#
_entry.id   AF-A0A812K6Z7-F1
#
_cell.length_a   1.000
_cell.length_b   1.000
_cell.length_c   1.000
_cell.angle_alpha   90.00
_cell.angle_beta   90.00
_cell.angle_gamma   90.00
#
_symmetry.space_group_name_H-M   'P 1'
#
loop_
_entity.id
_entity.type
_entity.pdbx_description
1 polymer ?
#
loop_
_entity_poly.entity_id
_entity_poly.type
_entity_poly.pdbx_seq_one_letter_code
_entity_poly.pdbx_strand_id
1 'polypeptide(L)'
;MQAIEGYCSAFVSLPVEAPPVMVFGRSTKRRPHKLVEAAAKGSILGGHSPDEIDNINTLGGVVSALVLSFVLGLQYMVAPGTDEMNYADYRSLMCKSQEFRLFVRDVFKIEDIGTHSEEFFNFTKLVRPGQYMDIEQFLVSGMQSKWGEAASGNDHIACIGDKDVQTAVAFTFEDFPKKYMHAFVLQSGDFYRWSEVNERIGAVAGALIFAALLWSIILNLSLALAPVREDDSGTALVAWLMIGGPMMMVNYIFMVVGLILFFVTHGRQLMAMSPFSGATSWNTVTVALFAILLPIFVVGVILGILSKIWADYNAQKDTKAEEDQGTLQVHTDGDGNQEPEVKADM
;
A
#
# COMPACT_ATOMS: atom_id res chain seq x y z
N MET A 1 2.91 0.63 -29.16
CA MET A 1 4.34 0.34 -28.90
C MET A 1 5.29 1.44 -29.38
N GLN A 2 4.91 2.35 -30.29
CA GLN A 2 5.73 3.49 -30.73
C GLN A 2 5.77 4.71 -29.78
N ALA A 3 5.05 4.69 -28.65
CA ALA A 3 5.01 5.81 -27.69
C ALA A 3 6.09 5.73 -26.59
N ILE A 4 6.84 4.63 -26.48
CA ILE A 4 7.82 4.41 -25.41
C ILE A 4 9.25 4.76 -25.86
N GLU A 5 9.54 4.77 -27.17
CA GLU A 5 10.89 5.12 -27.68
C GLU A 5 11.22 6.62 -27.58
N GLY A 6 10.21 7.49 -27.43
CA GLY A 6 10.42 8.95 -27.33
C GLY A 6 10.93 9.45 -25.97
N TYR A 7 10.86 8.63 -24.91
CA TYR A 7 11.24 9.07 -23.55
C TYR A 7 12.68 8.69 -23.15
N CYS A 8 13.34 7.79 -23.88
CA CYS A 8 14.74 7.41 -23.58
C CYS A 8 15.80 8.32 -24.22
N SER A 9 15.48 9.11 -25.25
CA SER A 9 16.48 9.98 -25.91
C SER A 9 16.61 11.36 -25.28
N ALA A 10 15.76 11.74 -24.32
CA ALA A 10 15.80 13.06 -23.69
C ALA A 10 16.74 13.16 -22.47
N PHE A 11 17.35 12.05 -22.03
CA PHE A 11 18.14 12.01 -20.78
C PHE A 11 19.67 11.97 -20.96
N VAL A 12 20.19 12.02 -22.19
CA VAL A 12 21.63 11.80 -22.46
C VAL A 12 22.43 13.08 -22.78
N SER A 13 21.80 14.27 -22.75
CA SER A 13 22.47 15.51 -23.20
C SER A 13 22.28 16.70 -22.24
N LEU A 14 22.36 16.48 -20.93
CA LEU A 14 22.52 17.60 -20.00
C LEU A 14 24.03 17.87 -19.83
N PRO A 15 24.52 19.08 -20.15
CA PRO A 15 25.89 19.45 -19.84
C PRO A 15 26.08 19.38 -18.32
N VAL A 16 27.03 18.57 -17.88
CA VAL A 16 27.50 18.53 -16.50
C VAL A 16 28.30 19.81 -16.25
N GLU A 17 27.60 20.93 -16.06
CA GLU A 17 28.18 22.07 -15.36
C GLU A 17 28.24 21.69 -13.88
N ALA A 18 29.46 21.49 -13.38
CA ALA A 18 29.69 21.32 -11.96
C ALA A 18 29.03 22.51 -11.24
N PRO A 19 28.12 22.29 -10.27
CA PRO A 19 27.54 23.39 -9.53
C PRO A 19 28.67 24.18 -8.88
N PRO A 20 28.58 25.53 -8.85
CA PRO A 20 29.57 26.33 -8.18
C PRO A 20 29.69 25.83 -6.73
N VAL A 21 30.91 25.47 -6.34
CA VAL A 21 31.25 25.15 -4.95
C VAL A 21 30.78 26.34 -4.12
N MET A 22 29.68 26.14 -3.38
CA MET A 22 29.17 27.10 -2.42
C MET A 22 30.19 27.18 -1.29
N VAL A 23 31.20 28.03 -1.47
CA VAL A 23 32.07 28.46 -0.39
C VAL A 23 31.19 29.33 0.50
N PHE A 24 30.66 28.74 1.56
CA PHE A 24 29.97 29.46 2.62
C PHE A 24 30.96 30.46 3.24
N GLY A 25 30.89 31.70 2.76
CA GLY A 25 31.60 32.82 3.33
C GLY A 25 31.19 32.99 4.78
N ARG A 26 32.16 32.80 5.70
CA ARG A 26 32.09 33.27 7.08
C ARG A 26 31.87 34.78 7.09
N SER A 27 30.62 35.24 7.16
CA SER A 27 30.30 36.54 7.75
C SER A 27 28.79 36.75 7.79
N THR A 28 28.19 36.49 8.96
CA THR A 28 27.31 37.46 9.65
C THR A 28 26.89 36.83 10.97
N LYS A 29 27.22 37.52 12.06
CA LYS A 29 26.81 37.23 13.44
C LYS A 29 25.29 37.48 13.60
N ARG A 30 24.44 36.81 12.81
CA ARG A 30 22.98 36.85 12.99
C ARG A 30 22.64 35.92 14.14
N ARG A 31 22.11 36.47 15.25
CA ARG A 31 21.64 35.72 16.42
C ARG A 31 20.55 34.71 15.99
N PRO A 32 20.82 33.39 15.91
CA PRO A 32 19.80 32.39 15.60
C PRO A 32 19.14 31.84 16.87
N HIS A 33 19.59 32.27 18.06
CA HIS A 33 19.39 31.50 19.29
C HIS A 33 17.93 31.24 19.65
N LYS A 34 17.03 32.23 19.58
CA LYS A 34 15.67 32.05 20.13
C LYS A 34 14.73 31.21 19.24
N LEU A 35 14.90 31.24 17.93
CA LEU A 35 14.01 30.52 16.99
C LEU A 35 14.45 29.06 16.82
N VAL A 36 15.76 28.81 16.82
CA VAL A 36 16.32 27.44 16.84
C VAL A 36 16.06 26.77 18.18
N GLU A 37 16.17 27.49 19.30
CA GLU A 37 15.90 26.94 20.62
C GLU A 37 14.40 26.66 20.85
N ALA A 38 13.51 27.49 20.29
CA ALA A 38 12.07 27.22 20.29
C ALA A 38 11.68 26.06 19.37
N ALA A 39 12.33 25.92 18.21
CA ALA A 39 12.15 24.76 17.33
C ALA A 39 12.70 23.46 17.95
N ALA A 40 13.83 23.53 18.66
CA ALA A 40 14.39 22.39 19.40
C ALA A 40 13.51 21.99 20.60
N LYS A 41 12.89 22.95 21.30
CA LYS A 41 11.96 22.70 22.42
C LYS A 41 10.53 22.33 21.98
N GLY A 42 10.13 22.65 20.75
CA GLY A 42 8.76 22.47 20.24
C GLY A 42 8.60 21.45 19.12
N SER A 43 9.68 20.87 18.60
CA SER A 43 9.61 19.85 17.55
C SER A 43 9.00 18.56 18.12
N ILE A 44 8.01 18.01 17.41
CA ILE A 44 7.35 16.72 17.69
C ILE A 44 8.38 15.55 17.68
N LEU A 45 9.59 15.79 17.15
CA LEU A 45 10.74 14.88 17.12
C LEU A 45 11.74 15.11 18.28
N GLY A 46 11.37 15.91 19.29
CA GLY A 46 12.25 16.32 20.38
C GLY A 46 12.86 15.15 21.14
N GLY A 47 14.20 15.10 21.15
CA GLY A 47 14.99 14.15 21.95
C GLY A 47 15.54 12.93 21.20
N HIS A 48 15.17 12.71 19.94
CA HIS A 48 15.67 11.54 19.23
C HIS A 48 17.17 11.60 18.96
N SER A 49 17.89 10.55 19.35
CA SER A 49 19.31 10.44 19.02
C SER A 49 19.47 10.19 17.52
N PRO A 50 20.62 10.55 16.92
CA PRO A 50 20.93 10.18 15.53
C PRO A 50 20.74 8.69 15.24
N ASP A 51 21.10 7.83 16.21
CA ASP A 51 20.98 6.38 16.11
C ASP A 51 19.52 5.93 16.07
N GLU A 52 18.62 6.59 16.81
CA GLU A 52 17.19 6.29 16.74
C GLU A 52 16.61 6.62 15.36
N ILE A 53 17.02 7.73 14.75
CA ILE A 53 16.56 8.12 13.42
C ILE A 53 17.10 7.14 12.36
N ASP A 54 18.37 6.76 12.47
CA ASP A 54 19.00 5.74 11.61
C ASP A 54 18.27 4.40 11.73
N ASN A 55 17.94 3.98 12.96
CA ASN A 55 17.19 2.75 13.22
C ASN A 55 15.77 2.80 12.62
N ILE A 56 15.04 3.91 12.78
CA ILE A 56 13.70 4.08 12.21
C ILE A 56 13.74 4.00 10.69
N ASN A 57 14.69 4.68 10.05
CA ASN A 57 14.78 4.68 8.60
C ASN A 57 15.27 3.34 8.04
N THR A 58 16.22 2.69 8.73
CA THR A 58 16.67 1.33 8.41
C THR A 58 15.54 0.32 8.54
N LEU A 59 14.75 0.36 9.61
CA LEU A 59 13.59 -0.50 9.78
C LEU A 59 12.57 -0.31 8.66
N GLY A 60 12.27 0.95 8.29
CA GLY A 60 11.41 1.27 7.16
C GLY A 60 11.92 0.68 5.83
N GLY A 61 13.23 0.74 5.60
CA GLY A 61 13.89 0.11 4.46
C GLY A 61 13.78 -1.41 4.45
N VAL A 62 14.03 -2.08 5.59
CA VAL A 62 13.91 -3.54 5.73
C VAL A 62 12.47 -4.00 5.48
N VAL A 63 11.48 -3.32 6.08
CA VAL A 63 10.06 -3.62 5.87
C VAL A 63 9.68 -3.43 4.41
N SER A 64 10.12 -2.33 3.79
CA SER A 64 9.86 -2.07 2.37
C SER A 64 10.47 -3.15 1.47
N ALA A 65 11.71 -3.58 1.72
CA ALA A 65 12.35 -4.66 0.97
C ALA A 65 11.63 -6.01 1.12
N LEU A 66 11.22 -6.34 2.35
CA LEU A 66 10.45 -7.55 2.61
C LEU A 66 9.12 -7.53 1.86
N VAL A 67 8.35 -6.44 1.99
CA VAL A 67 7.05 -6.29 1.31
C VAL A 67 7.23 -6.30 -0.20
N LEU A 68 8.26 -5.65 -0.73
CA LEU A 68 8.56 -5.63 -2.16
C LEU A 68 8.73 -7.04 -2.72
N SER A 69 9.38 -7.95 -1.97
CA SER A 69 9.55 -9.34 -2.41
C SER A 69 8.21 -10.05 -2.64
N PHE A 70 7.23 -9.80 -1.79
CA PHE A 70 5.86 -10.32 -1.95
C PHE A 70 5.11 -9.63 -3.08
N VAL A 71 5.25 -8.31 -3.22
CA VAL A 71 4.59 -7.53 -4.29
C VAL A 71 5.05 -7.97 -5.67
N LEU A 72 6.36 -8.17 -5.85
CA LEU A 72 6.93 -8.67 -7.11
C LEU A 72 6.41 -10.08 -7.42
N GLY A 73 6.41 -10.97 -6.41
CA GLY A 73 5.82 -12.31 -6.57
C GLY A 73 4.35 -12.26 -7.01
N LEU A 74 3.56 -11.37 -6.39
CA LEU A 74 2.16 -11.18 -6.74
C LEU A 74 1.99 -10.65 -8.18
N GLN A 75 2.81 -9.68 -8.60
CA GLN A 75 2.74 -9.12 -9.96
C GLN A 75 2.92 -10.19 -11.03
N TYR A 76 3.84 -11.14 -10.83
CA TYR A 76 4.03 -12.26 -11.75
C TYR A 76 2.82 -13.20 -11.80
N MET A 77 2.09 -13.35 -10.69
CA MET A 77 0.89 -14.21 -10.65
C MET A 77 -0.37 -13.53 -11.22
N VAL A 78 -0.41 -12.19 -11.23
CA VAL A 78 -1.52 -11.39 -11.78
C VAL A 78 -1.35 -11.12 -13.27
N ALA A 79 -0.20 -11.47 -13.85
CA ALA A 79 0.07 -11.27 -15.26
C ALA A 79 -1.04 -11.88 -16.15
N PRO A 80 -1.46 -11.16 -17.21
CA PRO A 80 -2.43 -11.69 -18.16
C PRO A 80 -1.97 -13.02 -18.76
N GLY A 81 -2.90 -13.96 -18.91
CA GLY A 81 -2.65 -15.24 -19.58
C GLY A 81 -2.60 -16.46 -18.67
N THR A 82 -2.54 -16.28 -17.34
CA THR A 82 -2.82 -17.38 -16.41
C THR A 82 -4.29 -17.79 -16.51
N ASP A 83 -4.60 -19.06 -16.23
CA ASP A 83 -5.96 -19.57 -16.37
C ASP A 83 -6.93 -18.90 -15.40
N GLU A 84 -6.46 -18.53 -14.22
CA GLU A 84 -7.24 -17.84 -13.20
C GLU A 84 -7.55 -16.39 -13.60
N MET A 85 -6.60 -15.70 -14.25
CA MET A 85 -6.84 -14.35 -14.78
C MET A 85 -7.73 -14.39 -16.03
N ASN A 86 -7.56 -15.38 -16.89
CA ASN A 86 -8.46 -15.61 -18.02
C ASN A 86 -9.89 -15.89 -17.55
N TYR A 87 -10.06 -16.68 -16.49
CA TYR A 87 -11.36 -16.94 -15.87
C TYR A 87 -12.00 -15.66 -15.34
N ALA A 88 -11.22 -14.84 -14.62
CA ALA A 88 -11.71 -13.59 -14.08
C ALA A 88 -12.09 -12.59 -15.19
N ASP A 89 -11.30 -12.48 -16.25
CA ASP A 89 -11.60 -11.64 -17.41
C ASP A 89 -12.84 -12.13 -18.14
N TYR A 90 -12.95 -13.43 -18.42
CA TYR A 90 -14.12 -14.03 -19.03
C TYR A 90 -15.38 -13.74 -18.21
N ARG A 91 -15.32 -13.97 -16.89
CA ARG A 91 -16.41 -13.66 -15.95
C ARG A 91 -16.76 -12.17 -15.97
N SER A 92 -15.77 -11.29 -15.99
CA SER A 92 -15.98 -9.84 -16.01
C SER A 92 -16.62 -9.38 -17.32
N LEU A 93 -16.21 -9.93 -18.46
CA LEU A 93 -16.79 -9.65 -19.77
C LEU A 93 -18.22 -10.20 -19.87
N MET A 94 -18.44 -11.43 -19.43
CA MET A 94 -19.77 -12.06 -19.34
C MET A 94 -20.74 -11.25 -18.47
N CYS A 95 -20.22 -10.52 -17.49
CA CYS A 95 -21.00 -9.60 -16.68
C CYS A 95 -21.26 -8.26 -17.39
N LYS A 96 -20.22 -7.59 -17.89
CA LYS A 96 -20.28 -6.19 -18.35
C LYS A 96 -20.68 -6.00 -19.80
N SER A 97 -20.45 -6.97 -20.68
CA SER A 97 -20.64 -6.81 -22.12
C SER A 97 -21.73 -7.75 -22.67
N GLN A 98 -22.85 -7.17 -23.14
CA GLN A 98 -23.87 -7.94 -23.86
C GLN A 98 -23.32 -8.48 -25.17
N GLU A 99 -22.50 -7.70 -25.87
CA GLU A 99 -21.86 -8.11 -27.12
C GLU A 99 -20.97 -9.33 -26.92
N PHE A 100 -20.21 -9.39 -25.82
CA PHE A 100 -19.41 -10.56 -25.49
C PHE A 100 -20.26 -11.80 -25.24
N ARG A 101 -21.38 -11.67 -24.51
CA ARG A 101 -22.30 -12.80 -24.28
C ARG A 101 -22.88 -13.34 -25.59
N LEU A 102 -23.28 -12.46 -26.50
CA LEU A 102 -23.77 -12.84 -27.83
C LEU A 102 -22.66 -13.49 -28.66
N PHE A 103 -21.45 -12.95 -28.61
CA PHE A 103 -20.28 -13.51 -29.26
C PHE A 103 -19.98 -14.93 -28.75
N VAL A 104 -20.02 -15.15 -27.43
CA VAL A 104 -19.85 -16.47 -26.81
C VAL A 104 -20.88 -17.47 -27.35
N ARG A 105 -22.16 -17.07 -27.39
CA ARG A 105 -23.24 -17.89 -27.96
C ARG A 105 -22.95 -18.26 -29.41
N ASP A 106 -22.55 -17.29 -30.22
CA ASP A 106 -22.34 -17.49 -31.65
C ASP A 106 -21.14 -18.41 -31.92
N VAL A 107 -20.06 -18.28 -31.15
CA VAL A 107 -18.92 -19.20 -31.20
C VAL A 107 -19.36 -20.63 -30.84
N PHE A 108 -20.14 -20.83 -29.77
CA PHE A 108 -20.65 -22.16 -29.40
C PHE A 108 -21.59 -22.79 -30.44
N LYS A 109 -22.23 -21.98 -31.30
CA LYS A 109 -23.07 -22.48 -32.40
C LYS A 109 -22.29 -22.82 -33.66
N ILE A 110 -21.13 -22.19 -33.86
CA ILE A 110 -20.33 -22.32 -35.08
C ILE A 110 -19.21 -23.33 -34.91
N GLU A 111 -18.56 -23.35 -33.74
CA GLU A 111 -17.43 -24.23 -33.45
C GLU A 111 -17.90 -25.51 -32.74
N ASP A 112 -17.42 -26.65 -33.21
CA ASP A 112 -17.51 -27.92 -32.48
C ASP A 112 -16.50 -27.87 -31.33
N ILE A 113 -17.01 -27.53 -30.15
CA ILE A 113 -16.23 -27.40 -28.94
C ILE A 113 -16.35 -28.71 -28.16
N GLY A 114 -15.38 -29.61 -28.37
CA GLY A 114 -15.02 -30.59 -27.35
C GLY A 114 -14.73 -32.02 -27.77
N THR A 115 -15.05 -32.50 -28.98
CA THR A 115 -14.85 -33.96 -29.25
C THR A 115 -14.49 -34.40 -30.67
N HIS A 116 -14.40 -33.51 -31.68
CA HIS A 116 -14.20 -33.94 -33.08
C HIS A 116 -15.23 -35.00 -33.53
N SER A 117 -16.49 -34.87 -33.08
CA SER A 117 -17.57 -35.82 -33.43
C SER A 117 -18.92 -35.17 -33.76
N GLU A 118 -18.96 -33.87 -34.10
CA GLU A 118 -20.16 -33.15 -34.60
C GLU A 118 -21.22 -32.77 -33.55
N GLU A 119 -20.94 -32.88 -32.24
CA GLU A 119 -21.90 -32.50 -31.21
C GLU A 119 -21.72 -31.03 -30.79
N PHE A 120 -22.66 -30.18 -31.20
CA PHE A 120 -22.72 -28.77 -30.78
C PHE A 120 -22.88 -28.65 -29.25
N PHE A 121 -22.41 -27.52 -28.70
CA PHE A 121 -22.52 -27.23 -27.27
C PHE A 121 -23.97 -27.29 -26.78
N ASN A 122 -24.24 -28.13 -25.78
CA ASN A 122 -25.56 -28.20 -25.15
C ASN A 122 -25.76 -27.02 -24.18
N PHE A 123 -26.61 -26.06 -24.58
CA PHE A 123 -26.95 -24.89 -23.78
C PHE A 123 -27.85 -25.18 -22.56
N THR A 124 -28.51 -26.33 -22.51
CA THR A 124 -29.35 -26.73 -21.37
C THR A 124 -28.55 -27.61 -20.42
N LYS A 125 -28.05 -27.03 -19.33
CA LYS A 125 -27.23 -27.75 -18.33
C LYS A 125 -28.04 -28.06 -17.07
N LEU A 126 -27.87 -29.26 -16.53
CA LEU A 126 -28.43 -29.66 -15.24
C LEU A 126 -27.62 -29.03 -14.11
N VAL A 127 -28.22 -28.15 -13.32
CA VAL A 127 -27.56 -27.51 -12.17
C VAL A 127 -27.74 -28.34 -10.91
N ARG A 128 -28.96 -28.88 -10.72
CA ARG A 128 -29.36 -29.74 -9.60
C ARG A 128 -30.42 -30.72 -10.09
N PRO A 129 -30.68 -31.84 -9.39
CA PRO A 129 -31.73 -32.77 -9.78
C PRO A 129 -33.07 -32.06 -10.02
N GLY A 130 -33.59 -32.16 -11.25
CA GLY A 130 -34.84 -31.52 -11.68
C GLY A 130 -34.76 -30.01 -11.99
N GLN A 131 -33.59 -29.38 -11.88
CA GLN A 131 -33.38 -27.97 -12.17
C GLN A 131 -32.35 -27.80 -13.29
N TYR A 132 -32.80 -27.24 -14.41
CA TYR A 132 -31.98 -26.95 -15.58
C TYR A 132 -31.79 -25.45 -15.73
N MET A 133 -30.63 -25.05 -16.24
CA MET A 133 -30.35 -23.68 -16.66
C MET A 133 -30.24 -23.66 -18.18
N ASP A 134 -31.03 -22.79 -18.80
CA ASP A 134 -30.88 -22.43 -20.20
C ASP A 134 -29.83 -21.32 -20.32
N ILE A 135 -28.60 -21.73 -20.66
CA ILE A 135 -27.47 -20.82 -20.83
C ILE A 135 -27.70 -19.93 -22.05
N GLU A 136 -28.33 -20.43 -23.11
CA GLU A 136 -28.57 -19.64 -24.32
C GLU A 136 -29.49 -18.47 -24.00
N GLN A 137 -30.59 -18.73 -23.29
CA GLN A 137 -31.50 -17.67 -22.86
C GLN A 137 -30.77 -16.62 -22.01
N PHE A 138 -29.91 -17.05 -21.08
CA PHE A 138 -29.10 -16.13 -20.26
C PHE A 138 -28.16 -15.25 -21.10
N LEU A 139 -27.48 -15.83 -22.09
CA LEU A 139 -26.58 -15.08 -22.98
C LEU A 139 -27.33 -14.01 -23.78
N VAL A 140 -28.59 -14.29 -24.16
CA VAL A 140 -29.42 -13.39 -24.97
C VAL A 140 -30.16 -12.35 -24.14
N SER A 141 -30.72 -12.71 -22.99
CA SER A 141 -31.57 -11.83 -22.18
C SER A 141 -30.81 -10.65 -21.58
N GLY A 142 -29.49 -10.80 -21.44
CA GLY A 142 -28.59 -9.79 -20.93
C GLY A 142 -28.81 -9.41 -19.47
N MET A 143 -27.82 -8.71 -18.89
CA MET A 143 -27.89 -8.32 -17.47
C MET A 143 -28.90 -7.20 -17.20
N GLN A 144 -29.24 -6.38 -18.20
CA GLN A 144 -30.22 -5.30 -18.05
C GLN A 144 -31.63 -5.81 -17.75
N SER A 145 -32.02 -6.98 -18.27
CA SER A 145 -33.35 -7.54 -17.99
C SER A 145 -33.53 -7.92 -16.51
N LYS A 146 -32.45 -8.30 -15.83
CA LYS A 146 -32.45 -8.73 -14.44
C LYS A 146 -32.11 -7.61 -13.46
N TRP A 147 -31.23 -6.67 -13.84
CA TRP A 147 -30.70 -5.61 -12.97
C TRP A 147 -31.18 -4.20 -13.33
N GLY A 148 -31.92 -4.02 -14.42
CA GLY A 148 -32.38 -2.71 -14.89
C GLY A 148 -31.22 -1.75 -15.20
N GLU A 149 -31.45 -0.45 -15.02
CA GLU A 149 -30.45 0.61 -15.23
C GLU A 149 -29.26 0.53 -14.26
N ALA A 150 -29.41 -0.14 -13.10
CA ALA A 150 -28.36 -0.34 -12.12
C ALA A 150 -27.19 -1.19 -12.66
N ALA A 151 -27.40 -1.93 -13.76
CA ALA A 151 -26.37 -2.68 -14.46
C ALA A 151 -25.26 -1.79 -15.07
N SER A 152 -25.54 -0.50 -15.33
CA SER A 152 -24.68 0.37 -16.16
C SER A 152 -23.46 0.95 -15.44
N GLY A 153 -23.52 1.21 -14.13
CA GLY A 153 -22.49 1.99 -13.44
C GLY A 153 -21.57 1.18 -12.54
N ASN A 154 -22.06 0.80 -11.35
CA ASN A 154 -21.18 0.48 -10.22
C ASN A 154 -21.26 -0.96 -9.71
N ASP A 155 -22.19 -1.77 -10.18
CA ASP A 155 -22.48 -3.06 -9.54
C ASP A 155 -21.70 -4.26 -10.12
N HIS A 156 -20.46 -4.02 -10.56
CA HIS A 156 -19.63 -5.09 -11.12
C HIS A 156 -19.43 -6.26 -10.14
N ILE A 157 -19.22 -5.93 -8.86
CA ILE A 157 -19.03 -6.92 -7.80
C ILE A 157 -20.34 -7.70 -7.56
N ALA A 158 -21.49 -7.02 -7.54
CA ALA A 158 -22.77 -7.70 -7.37
C ALA A 158 -23.09 -8.64 -8.55
N CYS A 159 -22.81 -8.19 -9.77
CA CYS A 159 -22.97 -8.98 -10.98
C CYS A 159 -22.03 -10.20 -11.04
N ILE A 160 -20.76 -10.05 -10.66
CA ILE A 160 -19.84 -11.19 -10.48
C ILE A 160 -20.28 -12.11 -9.33
N GLY A 161 -21.01 -11.57 -8.35
CA GLY A 161 -21.62 -12.30 -7.24
C GLY A 161 -22.93 -13.02 -7.62
N ASP A 162 -23.50 -12.74 -8.79
CA ASP A 162 -24.78 -13.29 -9.21
C ASP A 162 -24.68 -14.78 -9.52
N LYS A 163 -25.61 -15.57 -8.99
CA LYS A 163 -25.59 -17.03 -9.11
C LYS A 163 -25.75 -17.50 -10.55
N ASP A 164 -26.57 -16.81 -11.36
CA ASP A 164 -26.81 -17.22 -12.74
C ASP A 164 -25.57 -16.90 -13.58
N VAL A 165 -24.96 -15.73 -13.37
CA VAL A 165 -23.68 -15.37 -14.02
C VAL A 165 -22.60 -16.38 -13.66
N GLN A 166 -22.41 -16.69 -12.37
CA GLN A 166 -21.40 -17.66 -11.94
C GLN A 166 -21.65 -19.06 -12.52
N THR A 167 -22.92 -19.49 -12.57
CA THR A 167 -23.28 -20.81 -13.10
C THR A 167 -23.02 -20.88 -14.62
N ALA A 168 -23.47 -19.87 -15.37
CA ALA A 168 -23.21 -19.79 -16.81
C ALA A 168 -21.71 -19.72 -17.12
N VAL A 169 -20.96 -18.93 -16.35
CA VAL A 169 -19.50 -18.83 -16.50
C VAL A 169 -18.82 -20.15 -16.21
N ALA A 170 -19.19 -20.85 -15.13
CA ALA A 170 -18.61 -22.16 -14.80
C ALA A 170 -18.85 -23.19 -15.91
N PHE A 171 -20.05 -23.23 -16.50
CA PHE A 171 -20.35 -24.17 -17.58
C PHE A 171 -19.80 -23.79 -18.96
N THR A 172 -19.52 -22.51 -19.20
CA THR A 172 -19.05 -22.06 -20.52
C THR A 172 -17.55 -21.85 -20.56
N PHE A 173 -16.90 -21.48 -19.46
CA PHE A 173 -15.48 -21.13 -19.49
C PHE A 173 -14.57 -22.32 -19.82
N GLU A 174 -14.86 -23.51 -19.28
CA GLU A 174 -14.04 -24.69 -19.52
C GLU A 174 -14.02 -25.09 -21.00
N ASP A 175 -15.17 -24.94 -21.65
CA ASP A 175 -15.36 -25.29 -23.06
C ASP A 175 -14.93 -24.13 -23.99
N PHE A 176 -15.13 -22.87 -23.59
CA PHE A 176 -14.91 -21.73 -24.47
C PHE A 176 -13.44 -21.57 -24.90
N PRO A 177 -13.12 -21.55 -26.21
CA PRO A 177 -11.74 -21.41 -26.65
C PRO A 177 -11.17 -20.03 -26.32
N LYS A 178 -10.20 -19.98 -25.39
CA LYS A 178 -9.57 -18.76 -24.88
C LYS A 178 -9.05 -17.81 -25.98
N LYS A 179 -8.60 -18.35 -27.12
CA LYS A 179 -8.16 -17.57 -28.30
C LYS A 179 -9.24 -16.60 -28.81
N TYR A 180 -10.52 -16.99 -28.76
CA TYR A 180 -11.63 -16.14 -29.20
C TYR A 180 -11.92 -15.02 -28.22
N MET A 181 -11.77 -15.29 -26.91
CA MET A 181 -11.88 -14.24 -25.89
C MET A 181 -10.80 -13.18 -26.10
N HIS A 182 -9.55 -13.60 -26.29
CA HIS A 182 -8.44 -12.67 -26.53
C HIS A 182 -8.62 -11.88 -27.82
N ALA A 183 -9.05 -12.53 -28.91
CA ALA A 183 -9.34 -11.85 -30.17
C ALA A 183 -10.48 -10.82 -30.03
N PHE A 184 -11.56 -11.18 -29.33
CA PHE A 184 -12.67 -10.26 -29.05
C PHE A 184 -12.18 -9.03 -28.27
N VAL A 185 -11.40 -9.25 -27.20
CA VAL A 185 -10.84 -8.17 -26.38
C VAL A 185 -9.96 -7.24 -27.22
N LEU A 186 -9.11 -7.78 -28.09
CA LEU A 186 -8.23 -6.98 -28.95
C LEU A 186 -9.00 -6.18 -30.00
N GLN A 187 -10.12 -6.71 -30.51
CA GLN A 187 -10.88 -6.09 -31.60
C GLN A 187 -11.89 -5.06 -31.10
N SER A 188 -12.57 -5.35 -29.99
CA SER A 188 -13.75 -4.61 -29.58
C SER A 188 -13.40 -3.36 -28.74
N GLY A 189 -12.14 -3.19 -28.28
CA GLY A 189 -11.66 -1.98 -27.60
C GLY A 189 -11.66 -2.04 -26.06
N ASP A 190 -11.81 -0.88 -25.40
CA ASP A 190 -11.70 -0.69 -23.94
C ASP A 190 -12.83 -1.35 -23.14
N PHE A 191 -12.82 -2.68 -23.06
CA PHE A 191 -13.66 -3.40 -22.09
C PHE A 191 -13.00 -3.44 -20.72
N TYR A 192 -13.83 -3.48 -19.69
CA TYR A 192 -13.35 -3.74 -18.34
C TYR A 192 -12.74 -5.14 -18.26
N ARG A 193 -11.41 -5.20 -18.04
CA ARG A 193 -10.66 -6.43 -17.79
C ARG A 193 -10.24 -6.49 -16.33
N TRP A 194 -10.53 -7.60 -15.68
CA TRP A 194 -10.18 -7.78 -14.28
C TRP A 194 -8.67 -7.84 -14.10
N SER A 195 -7.98 -8.58 -14.97
CA SER A 195 -6.53 -8.74 -14.99
C SER A 195 -5.83 -7.40 -15.10
N GLU A 196 -6.19 -6.58 -16.10
CA GLU A 196 -5.59 -5.27 -16.34
C GLU A 196 -5.77 -4.31 -15.16
N VAL A 197 -6.97 -4.24 -14.58
CA VAL A 197 -7.20 -3.37 -13.43
C VAL A 197 -6.37 -3.86 -12.24
N ASN A 198 -6.29 -5.18 -12.03
CA ASN A 198 -5.52 -5.75 -10.94
C ASN A 198 -4.00 -5.55 -11.13
N GLU A 199 -3.52 -5.71 -12.36
CA GLU A 199 -2.14 -5.47 -12.79
C GLU A 199 -1.76 -4.00 -12.56
N ARG A 200 -2.59 -3.04 -12.98
CA ARG A 200 -2.36 -1.61 -12.76
C ARG A 200 -2.26 -1.27 -11.27
N ILE A 201 -3.17 -1.78 -10.44
CA ILE A 201 -3.13 -1.53 -8.99
C ILE A 201 -1.88 -2.18 -8.37
N GLY A 202 -1.55 -3.42 -8.77
CA GLY A 202 -0.36 -4.12 -8.32
C GLY A 202 0.94 -3.43 -8.73
N ALA A 203 0.99 -2.84 -9.93
CA ALA A 203 2.10 -2.04 -10.43
C ALA A 203 2.29 -0.77 -9.60
N VAL A 204 1.20 -0.04 -9.31
CA VAL A 204 1.26 1.16 -8.46
C VAL A 204 1.69 0.80 -7.04
N ALA A 205 1.16 -0.30 -6.47
CA ALA A 205 1.60 -0.81 -5.17
C ALA A 205 3.12 -1.08 -5.16
N GLY A 206 3.62 -1.80 -6.16
CA GLY A 206 5.05 -2.10 -6.31
C GLY A 206 5.90 -0.84 -6.46
N ALA A 207 5.46 0.12 -7.27
CA ALA A 207 6.16 1.39 -7.46
C ALA A 207 6.25 2.20 -6.15
N LEU A 208 5.18 2.24 -5.35
CA LEU A 208 5.18 2.96 -4.06
C LEU A 208 6.09 2.28 -3.04
N ILE A 209 6.05 0.95 -2.93
CA ILE A 209 6.95 0.21 -2.02
C ILE A 209 8.40 0.33 -2.47
N PHE A 210 8.67 0.26 -3.77
CA PHE A 210 10.02 0.45 -4.32
C PHE A 210 10.52 1.87 -4.08
N ALA A 211 9.68 2.89 -4.30
CA ALA A 211 10.00 4.27 -3.98
C ALA A 211 10.30 4.45 -2.49
N ALA A 212 9.55 3.76 -1.62
CA ALA A 212 9.80 3.81 -0.19
C ALA A 212 11.16 3.19 0.21
N LEU A 213 11.51 2.05 -0.41
CA LEU A 213 12.82 1.44 -0.23
C LEU A 213 13.95 2.38 -0.70
N LEU A 214 13.82 2.94 -1.90
CA LEU A 214 14.83 3.84 -2.47
C LEU A 214 14.99 5.10 -1.60
N TRP A 215 13.90 5.69 -1.13
CA TRP A 215 13.98 6.84 -0.23
C TRP A 215 14.64 6.49 1.09
N SER A 216 14.35 5.32 1.65
CA SER A 216 15.01 4.85 2.88
C SER A 216 16.53 4.78 2.69
N ILE A 217 17.01 4.25 1.55
CA ILE A 217 18.45 4.19 1.23
C ILE A 217 19.05 5.61 1.11
N ILE A 218 18.39 6.51 0.38
CA ILE A 218 18.90 7.88 0.18
C ILE A 218 18.91 8.66 1.50
N LEU A 219 17.88 8.52 2.34
CA LEU A 219 17.82 9.15 3.65
C LEU A 219 18.91 8.62 4.59
N ASN A 220 19.17 7.31 4.58
CA ASN A 220 20.25 6.71 5.37
C ASN A 220 21.62 7.21 4.90
N LEU A 221 21.86 7.24 3.59
CA LEU A 221 23.10 7.77 3.03
C LEU A 221 23.27 9.26 3.35
N SER A 222 22.20 10.04 3.24
CA SER A 222 22.20 11.47 3.58
C SER A 222 22.52 11.69 5.05
N LEU A 223 21.95 10.89 5.96
CA LEU A 223 22.23 10.96 7.40
C LEU A 223 23.67 10.54 7.71
N ALA A 224 24.16 9.47 7.08
CA ALA A 224 25.52 8.97 7.27
C ALA A 224 26.61 9.94 6.78
N LEU A 225 26.31 10.71 5.73
CA LEU A 225 27.22 11.73 5.19
C LEU A 225 27.07 13.10 5.88
N ALA A 226 26.02 13.31 6.66
CA ALA A 226 25.82 14.55 7.38
C ALA A 226 26.77 14.63 8.59
N PRO A 227 27.23 15.82 9.00
CA PRO A 227 28.12 16.02 10.16
C PRO A 227 27.41 15.77 11.51
N VAL A 228 26.27 15.08 11.50
CA VAL A 228 25.39 14.82 12.64
C VAL A 228 26.09 13.97 13.71
N ARG A 229 26.98 13.06 13.31
CA ARG A 229 27.70 12.17 14.24
C ARG A 229 28.87 12.84 14.95
N GLU A 230 29.38 13.94 14.41
CA GLU A 230 30.51 14.69 14.96
C GLU A 230 30.06 15.90 15.78
N ASP A 231 28.78 16.27 15.70
CA ASP A 231 28.22 17.45 16.36
C ASP A 231 27.50 17.10 17.68
N ASP A 232 28.24 17.20 18.79
CA ASP A 232 27.69 17.02 20.15
C ASP A 232 26.60 18.05 20.50
N SER A 233 26.54 19.18 19.79
CA SER A 233 25.55 20.23 20.06
C SER A 233 24.15 19.90 19.53
N GLY A 234 24.03 18.88 18.66
CA GLY A 234 22.78 18.48 18.03
C GLY A 234 22.24 19.47 16.97
N THR A 235 22.94 20.57 16.70
CA THR A 235 22.48 21.58 15.74
C THR A 235 22.46 21.06 14.30
N ALA A 236 23.43 20.24 13.93
CA ALA A 236 23.48 19.56 12.64
C ALA A 236 22.30 18.60 12.45
N LEU A 237 21.91 17.88 13.52
CA LEU A 237 20.76 16.98 13.49
C LEU A 237 19.47 17.75 13.26
N VAL A 238 19.27 18.84 14.00
CA VAL A 238 18.08 19.70 13.84
C VAL A 238 18.01 20.27 12.42
N ALA A 239 19.15 20.70 11.87
CA ALA A 239 19.22 21.19 10.49
C ALA A 239 18.86 20.12 9.47
N TRP A 240 19.36 18.89 9.64
CA TRP A 240 19.00 17.77 8.78
C TRP A 240 17.51 17.42 8.90
N LEU A 241 16.98 17.35 10.12
CA LEU A 241 15.58 17.01 10.39
C LEU A 241 14.57 17.99 9.77
N MET A 242 14.94 19.25 9.54
CA MET A 242 14.08 20.19 8.82
C MET A 242 13.72 19.72 7.40
N ILE A 243 14.59 18.94 6.76
CA ILE A 243 14.38 18.41 5.40
C ILE A 243 14.14 16.90 5.45
N GLY A 244 15.00 16.17 6.16
CA GLY A 244 14.92 14.72 6.31
C GLY A 244 13.66 14.25 7.04
N GLY A 245 13.18 15.02 8.03
CA GLY A 245 11.94 14.72 8.77
C GLY A 245 10.71 14.62 7.85
N PRO A 246 10.37 15.68 7.10
CA PRO A 246 9.28 15.63 6.13
C PRO A 246 9.45 14.54 5.06
N MET A 247 10.68 14.32 4.57
CA MET A 247 10.96 13.26 3.61
C MET A 247 10.73 11.86 4.19
N MET A 248 11.13 11.61 5.44
CA MET A 248 10.79 10.38 6.16
C MET A 248 9.28 10.21 6.27
N MET A 249 8.52 11.25 6.61
CA MET A 249 7.07 11.17 6.68
C MET A 249 6.44 10.78 5.32
N VAL A 250 6.87 11.40 4.22
CA VAL A 250 6.41 11.04 2.86
C VAL A 250 6.78 9.60 2.52
N ASN A 251 7.99 9.17 2.87
CA ASN A 251 8.46 7.79 2.69
C ASN A 251 7.52 6.77 3.37
N TYR A 252 7.16 7.02 4.64
CA TYR A 252 6.21 6.19 5.37
C TYR A 252 4.80 6.20 4.76
N ILE A 253 4.35 7.35 4.22
CA ILE A 253 3.07 7.42 3.49
C ILE A 253 3.10 6.53 2.26
N PHE A 254 4.17 6.57 1.44
CA PHE A 254 4.31 5.68 0.29
C PHE A 254 4.29 4.21 0.70
N MET A 255 4.98 3.85 1.78
CA MET A 255 4.97 2.48 2.31
C MET A 255 3.56 2.03 2.72
N VAL A 256 2.84 2.85 3.50
CA VAL A 256 1.49 2.52 3.97
C VAL A 256 0.49 2.42 2.83
N VAL A 257 0.49 3.38 1.90
CA VAL A 257 -0.40 3.36 0.73
C VAL A 257 -0.08 2.18 -0.17
N GLY A 258 1.21 1.91 -0.43
CA GLY A 258 1.65 0.75 -1.21
C GLY A 258 1.19 -0.57 -0.61
N LEU A 259 1.27 -0.71 0.72
CA LEU A 259 0.83 -1.89 1.45
C LEU A 259 -0.70 -2.08 1.38
N ILE A 260 -1.47 -1.01 1.51
CA ILE A 260 -2.93 -1.06 1.32
C ILE A 260 -3.27 -1.52 -0.09
N LEU A 261 -2.65 -0.93 -1.12
CA LEU A 261 -2.88 -1.32 -2.51
C LEU A 261 -2.46 -2.76 -2.79
N PHE A 262 -1.36 -3.23 -2.20
CA PHE A 262 -0.95 -4.64 -2.28
C PHE A 262 -2.04 -5.59 -1.75
N PHE A 263 -2.60 -5.31 -0.57
CA PHE A 263 -3.68 -6.13 -0.03
C PHE A 263 -4.96 -6.09 -0.89
N VAL A 264 -5.27 -4.93 -1.48
CA VAL A 264 -6.37 -4.82 -2.45
C VAL A 264 -6.11 -5.70 -3.67
N THR A 265 -4.92 -5.63 -4.28
CA THR A 265 -4.55 -6.46 -5.44
C THR A 265 -4.59 -7.95 -5.08
N HIS A 266 -4.07 -8.32 -3.91
CA HIS A 266 -4.07 -9.70 -3.44
C HIS A 266 -5.49 -10.23 -3.23
N GLY A 267 -6.36 -9.44 -2.58
CA GLY A 267 -7.76 -9.82 -2.39
C GLY A 267 -8.51 -9.98 -3.72
N ARG A 268 -8.23 -9.12 -4.69
CA ARG A 268 -8.79 -9.24 -6.04
C ARG A 268 -8.28 -10.46 -6.80
N GLN A 269 -7.03 -10.85 -6.59
CA GLN A 269 -6.49 -12.09 -7.14
C GLN A 269 -7.15 -13.32 -6.51
N LEU A 270 -7.35 -13.35 -5.20
CA LEU A 270 -8.09 -14.44 -4.55
C LEU A 270 -9.52 -14.54 -5.06
N MET A 271 -10.19 -13.40 -5.31
CA MET A 271 -11.51 -13.37 -5.95
C MET A 271 -11.49 -13.88 -7.40
N ALA A 272 -10.38 -13.73 -8.12
CA ALA A 272 -10.21 -14.28 -9.47
C ALA A 272 -10.13 -15.81 -9.44
N MET A 273 -9.41 -16.37 -8.47
CA MET A 273 -9.21 -17.81 -8.30
C MET A 273 -10.44 -18.53 -7.75
N SER A 274 -11.32 -17.82 -7.05
CA SER A 274 -12.45 -18.42 -6.35
C SER A 274 -13.75 -18.39 -7.18
N PRO A 275 -14.47 -19.53 -7.29
CA PRO A 275 -15.82 -19.54 -7.85
C PRO A 275 -16.80 -18.77 -6.94
N PHE A 276 -16.57 -18.76 -5.62
CA PHE A 276 -17.39 -18.07 -4.63
C PHE A 276 -16.87 -16.65 -4.33
N SER A 277 -16.81 -15.81 -5.35
CA SER A 277 -16.23 -14.45 -5.28
C SER A 277 -16.74 -13.62 -4.10
N GLY A 278 -18.04 -13.66 -3.82
CA GLY A 278 -18.65 -12.92 -2.70
C GLY A 278 -18.18 -13.39 -1.32
N ALA A 279 -18.12 -14.71 -1.10
CA ALA A 279 -17.62 -15.28 0.16
C ALA A 279 -16.13 -15.02 0.35
N THR A 280 -15.35 -15.14 -0.73
CA THR A 280 -13.91 -14.84 -0.72
C THR A 280 -13.65 -13.36 -0.49
N SER A 281 -14.42 -12.47 -1.11
CA SER A 281 -14.37 -11.03 -0.82
C SER A 281 -14.62 -10.73 0.65
N TRP A 282 -15.67 -11.30 1.22
CA TRP A 282 -16.00 -11.15 2.63
C TRP A 282 -14.89 -11.65 3.55
N ASN A 283 -14.37 -12.85 3.30
CA ASN A 283 -13.33 -13.43 4.14
C ASN A 283 -12.01 -12.67 4.03
N THR A 284 -11.60 -12.26 2.83
CA THR A 284 -10.31 -11.61 2.64
C THR A 284 -10.35 -10.13 3.03
N VAL A 285 -11.37 -9.39 2.59
CA VAL A 285 -11.45 -7.94 2.84
C VAL A 285 -12.06 -7.67 4.21
N THR A 286 -13.23 -8.22 4.50
CA THR A 286 -13.94 -7.89 5.75
C THR A 286 -13.30 -8.58 6.94
N VAL A 287 -13.08 -9.90 6.87
CA VAL A 287 -12.56 -10.63 8.04
C VAL A 287 -11.05 -10.41 8.20
N ALA A 288 -10.23 -10.77 7.21
CA ALA A 288 -8.79 -10.71 7.38
C ALA A 288 -8.27 -9.27 7.52
N LEU A 289 -8.69 -8.35 6.64
CA LEU A 289 -8.17 -6.99 6.67
C LEU A 289 -8.85 -6.10 7.73
N PHE A 290 -10.19 -6.03 7.75
CA PHE A 290 -10.89 -5.12 8.66
C PHE A 290 -11.15 -5.68 10.06
N ALA A 291 -11.46 -6.97 10.21
CA ALA A 291 -11.80 -7.54 11.51
C ALA A 291 -10.57 -8.04 12.30
N ILE A 292 -9.46 -8.35 11.63
CA ILE A 292 -8.26 -8.90 12.27
C ILE A 292 -7.09 -7.91 12.15
N LEU A 293 -6.62 -7.64 10.92
CA LEU A 293 -5.37 -6.90 10.72
C LEU A 293 -5.46 -5.44 11.17
N LEU A 294 -6.56 -4.74 10.84
CA LEU A 294 -6.74 -3.34 11.25
C LEU A 294 -6.81 -3.19 12.79
N PRO A 295 -7.58 -4.00 13.55
CA PRO A 295 -7.54 -3.96 15.01
C PRO A 295 -6.17 -4.25 15.60
N ILE A 296 -5.45 -5.26 15.08
CA ILE A 296 -4.08 -5.57 15.53
C ILE A 296 -3.16 -4.36 15.29
N PHE A 297 -3.27 -3.73 14.13
CA PHE A 297 -2.51 -2.51 13.80
C PHE A 297 -2.86 -1.36 14.75
N VAL A 298 -4.16 -1.10 14.98
CA VAL A 298 -4.61 -0.04 15.89
C VAL A 298 -4.13 -0.28 17.33
N VAL A 299 -4.25 -1.51 17.83
CA VAL A 299 -3.73 -1.90 19.15
C VAL A 299 -2.21 -1.71 19.19
N GLY A 300 -1.48 -2.13 18.17
CA GLY A 300 -0.03 -1.94 18.06
C GLY A 300 0.37 -0.46 18.11
N VAL A 301 -0.34 0.41 17.37
CA VAL A 301 -0.11 1.86 17.39
C VAL A 301 -0.41 2.45 18.77
N ILE A 302 -1.53 2.07 19.39
CA ILE A 302 -1.89 2.53 20.74
C ILE A 302 -0.82 2.11 21.75
N LEU A 303 -0.40 0.85 21.72
CA LEU A 303 0.66 0.33 22.60
C LEU A 303 1.99 1.05 22.37
N GLY A 304 2.35 1.38 21.12
CA GLY A 304 3.54 2.16 20.79
C GLY A 304 3.48 3.61 21.30
N ILE A 305 2.31 4.24 21.25
CA ILE A 305 2.12 5.59 21.81
C ILE A 305 2.19 5.54 23.34
N LEU A 306 1.51 4.58 23.97
CA LEU A 306 1.51 4.41 25.42
C LEU A 306 2.90 4.08 25.96
N SER A 307 3.68 3.24 25.26
CA SER A 307 5.05 2.93 25.65
C SER A 307 5.95 4.16 25.59
N LYS A 308 5.80 5.01 24.56
CA LYS A 308 6.50 6.30 24.49
C LYS A 308 6.14 7.20 25.67
N ILE A 309 4.83 7.43 25.91
CA ILE A 309 4.37 8.30 27.01
C ILE A 309 4.90 7.79 28.36
N TRP A 310 4.89 6.47 28.57
CA TRP A 310 5.40 5.86 29.79
C TRP A 310 6.92 6.02 29.94
N ALA A 311 7.68 5.85 28.85
CA ALA A 311 9.12 6.09 28.84
C ALA A 311 9.45 7.56 29.16
N ASP A 312 8.76 8.51 28.52
CA ASP A 312 8.92 9.95 28.75
C ASP A 312 8.60 10.31 30.22
N TYR A 313 7.53 9.72 30.78
CA TYR A 313 7.16 9.94 32.18
C TYR A 313 8.23 9.45 33.16
N ASN A 314 8.79 8.25 32.93
CA ASN A 314 9.84 7.70 33.80
C ASN A 314 11.14 8.52 33.70
N ALA A 315 11.54 8.94 32.49
CA ALA A 315 12.71 9.79 32.31
C ALA A 315 12.58 11.13 33.07
N GLN A 316 11.39 11.74 33.06
CA GLN A 316 11.10 12.95 33.84
C GLN A 316 11.10 12.72 35.36
N LYS A 317 10.72 11.52 35.80
CA LYS A 317 10.72 11.16 37.22
C LYS A 317 12.14 10.97 37.75
N ASP A 318 13.00 10.29 36.99
CA ASP A 318 14.37 10.01 37.40
C ASP A 318 15.20 11.29 37.50
N THR A 319 15.03 12.22 36.54
CA THR A 319 15.67 13.55 36.56
C THR A 319 15.28 14.39 37.77
N LYS A 320 14.00 14.36 38.19
CA LYS A 320 13.55 15.03 39.42
C LYS A 320 14.14 14.42 40.68
N ALA A 321 14.24 13.09 40.73
CA ALA A 321 14.81 12.40 41.90
C ALA A 321 16.30 12.74 42.09
N GLU A 322 17.06 12.92 41.00
CA GLU A 322 18.46 13.32 41.04
C GLU A 322 18.63 14.79 41.49
N GLU A 323 17.76 15.70 41.05
CA GLU A 323 17.74 17.11 41.49
C GLU A 323 17.42 17.23 42.99
N ASP A 324 16.44 16.45 43.47
CA ASP A 324 16.08 16.41 44.90
C ASP A 324 17.24 15.86 45.76
N GLN A 325 17.96 14.83 45.30
CA GLN A 325 19.14 14.29 46.00
C GLN A 325 20.35 15.25 46.00
N GLY A 326 20.61 15.94 44.90
CA GLY A 326 21.67 16.95 44.81
C GLY A 326 21.44 18.13 45.75
N THR A 327 20.18 18.54 45.94
CA THR A 327 19.82 19.64 46.84
C THR A 327 20.01 19.27 48.32
N LEU A 328 19.82 18.00 48.68
CA LEU A 328 20.02 17.49 50.04
C LEU A 328 21.50 17.40 50.47
N GLN A 329 22.44 17.20 49.53
CA GLN A 329 23.87 17.11 49.87
C GLN A 329 24.56 18.47 50.07
N VAL A 330 24.05 19.56 49.49
CA VAL A 330 24.64 20.91 49.62
C VAL A 330 24.41 21.51 51.01
N HIS A 331 23.53 20.91 51.84
CA HIS A 331 23.20 21.45 53.16
C HIS A 331 23.91 20.80 54.35
N THR A 332 24.87 19.88 54.12
CA THR A 332 25.48 19.09 55.20
C THR A 332 26.92 19.38 55.56
N ASP A 333 27.66 20.27 54.88
CA ASP A 333 29.02 20.61 55.33
C ASP A 333 29.31 22.10 55.22
N GLY A 334 29.44 22.75 56.38
CA GLY A 334 30.02 24.10 56.42
C GLY A 334 29.76 24.99 57.63
N ASP A 335 29.20 24.52 58.75
CA ASP A 335 29.55 25.16 60.03
C ASP A 335 29.21 24.29 61.24
N GLY A 336 30.27 23.86 61.93
CA GLY A 336 30.19 23.61 63.37
C GLY A 336 30.05 24.96 64.09
N ASN A 337 28.89 25.60 63.96
CA ASN A 337 28.31 26.65 64.82
C ASN A 337 27.28 27.45 64.02
N GLN A 338 26.01 27.08 64.10
CA GLN A 338 24.94 28.05 63.87
C GLN A 338 23.93 27.98 65.01
N GLU A 339 23.91 29.07 65.77
CA GLU A 339 22.96 29.41 66.82
C GLU A 339 21.53 29.43 66.26
N PRO A 340 20.54 28.91 67.00
CA PRO A 340 19.14 29.03 66.60
C PRO A 340 18.65 30.46 66.81
N GLU A 341 18.51 31.23 65.73
CA GLU A 341 17.83 32.53 65.74
C GLU A 341 16.31 32.31 65.86
N VAL A 342 15.81 32.36 67.10
CA VAL A 342 14.36 32.40 67.40
C VAL A 342 13.83 33.78 67.01
N LYS A 343 13.28 33.90 65.80
CA LYS A 343 12.41 35.05 65.47
C LYS A 343 11.02 34.79 66.02
N ALA A 344 10.75 35.42 67.16
CA ALA A 344 9.41 35.61 67.68
C ALA A 344 8.77 36.78 66.94
N ASP A 345 7.82 36.49 66.05
CA ASP A 345 6.95 37.52 65.49
C ASP A 345 5.84 37.86 66.51
N MET A 346 5.77 39.16 66.82
CA MET A 346 4.67 39.84 67.50
C MET A 346 3.97 40.75 66.49
#